data_AF-A0A8S9NES1-F1
#
_entry.id   AF-A0A8S9NES1-F1
#
_cell.length_a   1.000
_cell.length_b   1.000
_cell.length_c   1.000
_cell.angle_alpha   90.00
_cell.angle_beta   90.00
_cell.angle_gamma   90.00
#
_symmetry.space_group_name_H-M   'P 1'
#
loop_
_entity.id
_entity.type
_entity.pdbx_description
1 polymer ?
#
loop_
_entity_poly.entity_id
_entity_poly.type
_entity_poly.pdbx_seq_one_letter_code
_entity_poly.pdbx_strand_id
1 'polypeptide(L)'
;MGQSHPTGLTPNLLKLFEPRPPLEFLPPPEKRKCPPYTGMAQFVSHFAEPGDPKYAPPKPEVETPAQKRERIHKSRLEKGVEKAAEDLQKYDPNNDPNASGDPYKTLFVARLNYETSESKIKREFEAYGPIKQVCISERSLTGSVRSHHVLFAI
;
A
#
# COMPACT_ATOMS: atom_id res chain seq x y z
N MET A 1 2.60 30.39 80.17
CA MET A 1 2.97 29.95 78.80
C MET A 1 3.41 28.49 78.88
N GLY A 2 2.47 27.55 78.84
CA GLY A 2 2.77 26.11 78.86
C GLY A 2 3.17 25.66 77.47
N GLN A 3 4.32 25.02 77.32
CA GLN A 3 4.78 24.49 76.04
C GLN A 3 3.84 23.37 75.59
N SER A 4 2.99 23.63 74.59
CA SER A 4 2.18 22.63 73.93
C SER A 4 3.05 21.83 72.97
N HIS A 5 2.97 20.50 73.01
CA HIS A 5 3.62 19.63 72.02
C HIS A 5 3.08 19.95 70.61
N PRO A 6 3.89 19.91 69.54
CA PRO A 6 3.48 20.29 68.18
C PRO A 6 2.30 19.48 67.63
N THR A 7 2.00 18.32 68.21
CA THR A 7 0.85 17.48 67.83
C THR A 7 -0.47 17.90 68.51
N GLY A 8 -0.44 18.86 69.44
CA GLY A 8 -1.62 19.31 70.19
C GLY A 8 -2.15 18.30 71.22
N LEU A 9 -1.48 17.16 71.40
CA LEU A 9 -1.88 16.10 72.34
C LEU A 9 -1.50 16.45 73.78
N THR A 10 -2.30 15.98 74.75
CA THR A 10 -1.99 16.14 76.17
C THR A 10 -0.79 15.28 76.57
N PRO A 11 -0.06 15.64 77.65
CA PRO A 11 1.10 14.85 78.12
C PRO A 11 0.79 13.37 78.40
N ASN A 12 -0.44 13.05 78.84
CA ASN A 12 -0.86 11.67 79.09
C ASN A 12 -1.04 10.87 77.79
N LEU A 13 -1.52 11.50 76.72
CA LEU A 13 -1.65 10.85 75.41
C LEU A 13 -0.30 10.67 74.72
N LEU A 14 0.63 11.62 74.88
CA LEU A 14 1.97 11.54 74.29
C LEU A 14 2.77 10.33 74.78
N LYS A 15 2.60 9.93 76.04
CA LYS A 15 3.24 8.72 76.60
C LYS A 15 2.84 7.43 75.88
N LEU A 16 1.65 7.38 75.29
CA LEU A 16 1.18 6.21 74.54
C LEU A 16 1.88 6.08 73.18
N PHE A 17 2.48 7.16 72.69
CA PHE A 17 3.18 7.24 71.41
C PHE A 17 4.71 7.31 71.58
N GLU A 18 5.23 6.92 72.76
CA GLU A 18 6.67 6.77 72.94
C GLU A 18 7.19 5.74 71.92
N PRO A 19 8.26 6.08 71.16
CA PRO A 19 8.80 5.18 70.17
C PRO A 19 9.32 3.92 70.84
N ARG A 20 9.22 2.78 70.15
CA ARG A 20 9.86 1.56 70.62
C ARG A 20 11.39 1.75 70.65
N PRO A 21 12.10 1.02 71.52
CA PRO A 21 13.56 0.93 71.46
C PRO A 21 14.02 0.61 70.02
N PRO A 22 15.18 1.13 69.58
CA PRO A 22 15.76 0.81 68.28
C PRO A 22 15.84 -0.71 68.09
N LEU A 23 15.48 -1.18 66.89
CA LEU A 23 15.58 -2.60 66.56
C LEU A 23 17.03 -3.06 66.62
N GLU A 24 17.25 -4.28 67.11
CA GLU A 24 18.54 -4.94 67.02
C GLU A 24 18.89 -5.17 65.54
N PHE A 25 20.09 -4.75 65.15
CA PHE A 25 20.55 -4.95 63.78
C PHE A 25 20.84 -6.43 63.53
N LEU A 26 20.21 -6.99 62.50
CA LEU A 26 20.56 -8.30 61.94
C LEU A 26 21.11 -8.12 60.52
N PRO A 27 22.21 -8.81 60.17
CA PRO A 27 22.75 -8.75 58.82
C PRO A 27 21.72 -9.30 57.81
N PRO A 28 21.68 -8.77 56.57
CA PRO A 28 20.81 -9.31 55.53
C PRO A 28 21.06 -10.80 55.28
N PRO A 29 20.01 -11.60 54.99
CA PRO A 29 20.18 -13.01 54.69
C PRO A 29 21.02 -13.20 53.42
N GLU A 30 21.90 -14.21 53.44
CA GLU A 30 22.75 -14.52 52.30
C GLU A 30 21.91 -14.92 51.07
N LYS A 31 22.21 -14.31 49.91
CA LYS A 31 21.53 -14.63 48.66
C LYS A 31 21.95 -16.02 48.18
N ARG A 32 20.97 -16.90 47.93
CA ARG A 32 21.23 -18.22 47.34
C ARG A 32 21.70 -18.07 45.89
N LYS A 33 22.71 -18.87 45.52
CA LYS A 33 23.17 -18.97 44.12
C LYS A 33 22.21 -19.88 43.34
N CYS A 34 21.93 -19.53 42.07
CA CYS A 34 21.23 -20.43 41.16
C CYS A 34 22.10 -21.66 40.86
N PRO A 35 21.47 -22.81 40.54
CA PRO A 35 22.19 -23.95 39.99
C PRO A 35 23.02 -23.57 38.74
N PRO A 36 24.14 -24.26 38.46
CA PRO A 36 24.94 -24.01 37.28
C PRO A 36 24.17 -24.36 35.99
N TYR A 37 24.52 -23.72 34.88
CA TYR A 37 23.97 -24.06 33.57
C TYR A 37 24.40 -25.48 33.14
N THR A 38 23.45 -26.23 32.59
CA THR A 38 23.69 -27.56 31.98
C THR A 38 23.56 -27.44 30.46
N GLY A 39 24.27 -28.29 29.71
CA GLY A 39 24.15 -28.38 28.26
C GLY A 39 22.87 -29.07 27.78
N MET A 40 22.57 -28.94 26.49
CA MET A 40 21.36 -29.52 25.86
C MET A 40 21.56 -30.92 25.25
N ALA A 41 22.76 -31.49 25.34
CA ALA A 41 23.10 -32.78 24.72
C ALA A 41 22.24 -33.96 25.20
N GLN A 42 21.77 -33.92 26.45
CA GLN A 42 20.91 -34.95 27.03
C GLN A 42 19.56 -35.08 26.31
N PHE A 43 19.12 -34.06 25.57
CA PHE A 43 17.82 -34.03 24.90
C PHE A 43 17.85 -34.51 23.45
N VAL A 44 19.04 -34.73 22.87
CA VAL A 44 19.18 -35.15 21.46
C VAL A 44 18.54 -36.51 21.21
N SER A 45 18.59 -37.41 22.19
CA SER A 45 17.93 -38.73 22.14
C SER A 45 16.40 -38.67 22.17
N HIS A 46 15.82 -37.51 22.45
CA HIS A 46 14.37 -37.30 22.49
C HIS A 46 13.81 -36.64 21.23
N PHE A 47 14.64 -36.35 20.23
CA PHE A 47 14.16 -35.77 18.98
C PHE A 47 13.41 -36.82 18.16
N ALA A 48 12.28 -36.41 17.57
CA ALA A 48 11.51 -37.27 16.70
C ALA A 48 12.29 -37.54 15.40
N GLU A 49 12.31 -38.79 14.96
CA GLU A 49 12.97 -39.21 13.72
C GLU A 49 11.98 -39.24 12.54
N PRO A 50 12.48 -39.17 11.29
CA PRO A 50 11.64 -39.35 10.11
C PRO A 50 10.91 -40.70 10.15
N GLY A 51 9.60 -40.69 10.42
CA GLY A 51 8.78 -41.88 10.59
C GLY A 51 7.96 -41.89 11.88
N ASP A 52 8.33 -41.09 12.87
CA ASP A 52 7.56 -40.94 14.10
C ASP A 52 6.25 -40.17 13.86
N PRO A 53 5.15 -40.51 14.56
CA PRO A 53 3.88 -39.78 14.45
C PRO A 53 3.98 -38.32 14.90
N LYS A 54 5.00 -37.97 15.67
CA LYS A 54 5.27 -36.61 16.16
C LYS A 54 6.26 -35.85 15.29
N TYR A 55 6.87 -36.48 14.29
CA TYR A 55 7.81 -35.83 13.38
C TYR A 55 7.07 -34.93 12.40
N ALA A 56 7.41 -33.64 12.41
CA ALA A 56 6.89 -32.66 11.46
C ALA A 56 8.01 -32.32 10.46
N PRO A 57 7.86 -32.63 9.16
CA PRO A 57 8.86 -32.23 8.18
C PRO A 57 8.96 -30.70 8.10
N PRO A 58 10.13 -30.15 7.75
CA PRO A 58 10.28 -28.72 7.49
C PRO A 58 9.24 -28.25 6.47
N LYS A 59 8.52 -27.17 6.79
CA LYS A 59 7.55 -26.59 5.84
C LYS A 59 8.33 -26.04 4.64
N PRO A 60 7.96 -26.41 3.40
CA PRO A 60 8.59 -25.82 2.23
C PRO A 60 8.31 -24.32 2.21
N GLU A 61 9.32 -23.54 1.83
CA GLU A 61 9.15 -22.11 1.59
C GLU A 61 8.30 -21.93 0.33
N VAL A 62 7.02 -21.64 0.52
CA VAL A 62 6.06 -21.37 -0.57
C VAL A 62 5.81 -19.87 -0.63
N GLU A 63 5.61 -19.34 -1.84
CA GLU A 63 5.17 -17.96 -2.01
C GLU A 63 3.90 -17.70 -1.19
N THR A 64 3.93 -16.65 -0.37
CA THR A 64 2.71 -16.14 0.27
C THR A 64 1.73 -15.65 -0.80
N PRO A 65 0.41 -15.64 -0.54
CA PRO A 65 -0.56 -15.08 -1.48
C PRO A 65 -0.27 -13.62 -1.89
N ALA A 66 0.37 -12.83 -1.02
CA ALA A 66 0.81 -11.47 -1.31
C ALA A 66 1.93 -11.44 -2.37
N GLN A 67 2.98 -12.23 -2.17
CA GLN A 67 4.09 -12.36 -3.13
C GLN A 67 3.61 -12.83 -4.51
N LYS A 68 2.66 -13.78 -4.55
CA LYS A 68 2.06 -14.23 -5.81
C LYS A 68 1.31 -13.11 -6.54
N ARG A 69 0.57 -12.26 -5.80
CA ARG A 69 -0.16 -11.11 -6.39
C ARG A 69 0.81 -10.08 -6.96
N GLU A 70 1.87 -9.75 -6.23
CA GLU A 70 2.93 -8.83 -6.69
C GLU A 70 3.61 -9.34 -7.96
N ARG A 71 3.95 -10.63 -8.01
CA ARG A 71 4.53 -11.26 -9.20
C ARG A 71 3.61 -11.16 -10.42
N ILE A 72 2.32 -11.44 -10.25
CA ILE A 72 1.34 -11.34 -11.33
C ILE A 72 1.17 -9.89 -11.78
N HIS A 73 1.10 -8.94 -10.85
CA HIS A 73 0.98 -7.51 -11.15
C HIS A 73 2.19 -7.02 -11.96
N LYS A 74 3.41 -7.34 -11.50
CA LYS A 74 4.65 -7.00 -12.20
C LYS A 74 4.67 -7.59 -13.62
N SER A 75 4.35 -8.88 -13.77
CA SER A 75 4.31 -9.52 -15.09
C SER A 75 3.26 -8.89 -16.03
N ARG A 76 2.10 -8.46 -15.51
CA ARG A 76 1.09 -7.76 -16.31
C ARG A 76 1.57 -6.37 -16.75
N LEU A 77 2.26 -5.65 -15.87
CA LEU A 77 2.80 -4.34 -16.17
C LEU A 77 3.89 -4.44 -17.24
N GLU A 78 4.82 -5.38 -17.10
CA GLU A 78 5.89 -5.65 -18.07
C GLU A 78 5.32 -5.97 -19.46
N LYS A 79 4.34 -6.88 -19.54
CA LYS A 79 3.64 -7.19 -20.79
C LYS A 79 2.91 -5.99 -21.38
N GLY A 80 2.36 -5.11 -20.53
CA GLY A 80 1.72 -3.87 -20.96
C GLY A 80 2.71 -2.91 -21.59
N VAL A 81 3.90 -2.78 -21.00
CA VAL A 81 5.00 -1.95 -21.53
C VAL A 81 5.53 -2.51 -22.85
N GLU A 82 5.77 -3.82 -22.92
CA GLU A 82 6.22 -4.49 -24.14
C GLU A 82 5.23 -4.29 -25.30
N LYS A 83 3.95 -4.52 -25.05
CA LYS A 83 2.89 -4.28 -26.04
C LYS A 83 2.84 -2.81 -26.49
N ALA A 84 2.93 -1.87 -25.56
CA ALA A 84 2.94 -0.45 -25.90
C ALA A 84 4.15 -0.07 -26.76
N ALA A 85 5.32 -0.68 -26.50
CA ALA A 85 6.52 -0.47 -27.31
C ALA A 85 6.37 -1.08 -28.72
N GLU A 86 5.78 -2.27 -28.85
CA GLU A 86 5.46 -2.87 -30.15
C GLU A 86 4.46 -2.02 -30.94
N ASP A 87 3.41 -1.54 -30.28
CA ASP A 87 2.38 -0.69 -30.90
C ASP A 87 2.98 0.65 -31.36
N LEU A 88 3.92 1.21 -30.60
CA LEU A 88 4.65 2.43 -30.98
C LEU A 88 5.53 2.23 -32.21
N GLN A 89 6.19 1.07 -32.35
CA GLN A 89 6.99 0.76 -33.54
C GLN A 89 6.16 0.59 -34.80
N LYS A 90 4.92 0.10 -34.66
CA LYS A 90 3.98 -0.07 -35.79
C LYS A 90 3.23 1.23 -36.13
N TYR A 91 3.28 2.25 -35.28
CA TYR A 91 2.54 3.48 -35.46
C TYR A 91 3.24 4.41 -36.46
N ASP A 92 2.68 4.50 -37.67
CA ASP A 92 3.12 5.44 -38.70
C ASP A 92 1.97 6.40 -39.08
N PRO A 93 1.97 7.63 -38.56
CA PRO A 93 0.90 8.60 -38.83
C PRO A 93 0.91 9.13 -40.26
N ASN A 94 2.03 9.01 -41.00
CA ASN A 94 2.12 9.55 -42.37
C ASN A 94 1.49 8.61 -43.40
N ASN A 95 1.38 7.32 -43.07
CA ASN A 95 0.82 6.29 -43.93
C ASN A 95 -0.59 5.85 -43.47
N ASP A 96 -1.21 6.57 -42.53
CA ASP A 96 -2.58 6.27 -42.08
C ASP A 96 -3.62 6.76 -43.10
N PRO A 97 -4.46 5.90 -43.69
CA PRO A 97 -5.50 6.31 -44.64
C PRO A 97 -6.54 7.26 -44.04
N ASN A 98 -6.68 7.31 -42.71
CA ASN A 98 -7.62 8.22 -42.02
C ASN A 98 -7.01 9.61 -41.76
N ALA A 99 -5.68 9.73 -41.77
CA ALA A 99 -4.97 10.98 -41.56
C ALA A 99 -4.61 11.60 -42.92
N SER A 100 -5.48 12.49 -43.41
CA SER A 100 -5.27 13.21 -44.68
C SER A 100 -5.31 14.72 -44.45
N GLY A 101 -4.46 15.47 -45.18
CA GLY A 101 -4.43 16.94 -45.15
C GLY A 101 -3.18 17.54 -44.52
N ASP A 102 -3.21 18.86 -44.30
CA ASP A 102 -2.11 19.62 -43.69
C ASP A 102 -2.24 19.55 -42.15
N PRO A 103 -1.23 19.05 -41.42
CA PRO A 103 -1.27 18.94 -39.96
C PRO A 103 -1.39 20.31 -39.27
N TYR A 104 -0.89 21.39 -39.86
CA TYR A 104 -0.99 22.74 -39.29
C TYR A 104 -2.36 23.39 -39.49
N LYS A 105 -3.21 22.79 -40.33
CA LYS A 105 -4.59 23.25 -40.58
C LYS A 105 -5.63 22.27 -40.08
N THR A 106 -5.23 21.27 -39.30
CA THR A 106 -6.14 20.25 -38.76
C THR A 106 -6.31 20.44 -37.26
N LEU A 107 -7.54 20.65 -36.82
CA LEU A 107 -7.87 20.74 -35.39
C LEU A 107 -8.37 19.38 -34.88
N PHE A 108 -7.82 18.96 -33.74
CA PHE A 108 -8.30 17.79 -33.00
C PHE A 108 -9.24 18.23 -31.89
N VAL A 109 -10.50 17.79 -31.95
CA VAL A 109 -11.53 18.08 -30.95
C VAL A 109 -11.95 16.79 -30.27
N ALA A 110 -11.79 16.74 -28.94
CA ALA A 110 -12.15 15.59 -28.10
C ALA A 110 -13.29 15.93 -27.13
N ARG A 111 -13.81 14.89 -26.45
CA ARG A 111 -14.89 15.00 -25.44
C ARG A 111 -16.20 15.56 -26.00
N LEU A 112 -16.52 15.23 -27.25
CA LEU A 112 -17.82 15.59 -27.82
C LEU A 112 -18.94 14.70 -27.27
N ASN A 113 -20.14 15.26 -27.17
CA ASN A 113 -21.32 14.48 -26.83
C ASN A 113 -21.60 13.43 -27.93
N TYR A 114 -21.99 12.23 -27.52
CA TYR A 114 -22.25 11.07 -28.38
C TYR A 114 -23.31 11.30 -29.45
N GLU A 115 -24.29 12.15 -29.15
CA GLU A 115 -25.40 12.46 -30.06
C GLU A 115 -25.08 13.60 -31.04
N THR A 116 -23.86 14.15 -30.98
CA THR A 116 -23.47 15.27 -31.83
C THR A 116 -23.24 14.76 -33.25
N SER A 117 -24.06 15.22 -34.19
CA SER A 117 -23.88 14.94 -35.61
C SER A 117 -22.77 15.79 -36.22
N GLU A 118 -22.17 15.28 -37.30
CA GLU A 118 -21.20 16.00 -38.12
C GLU A 118 -21.69 17.40 -38.53
N SER A 119 -22.95 17.50 -38.96
CA SER A 119 -23.55 18.78 -39.39
C SER A 119 -23.58 19.82 -38.27
N LYS A 120 -23.83 19.39 -37.02
CA LYS A 120 -23.82 20.30 -35.88
C LYS A 120 -22.41 20.85 -35.64
N ILE A 121 -21.40 19.99 -35.70
CA ILE A 121 -20.02 20.41 -35.50
C ILE A 121 -19.57 21.33 -36.63
N LYS A 122 -19.87 20.98 -37.89
CA LYS A 122 -19.58 21.84 -39.03
C LYS A 122 -20.16 23.24 -38.85
N ARG A 123 -21.43 23.34 -38.46
CA ARG A 123 -22.11 24.61 -38.21
C ARG A 123 -21.43 25.47 -37.12
N GLU A 124 -21.04 24.86 -36.01
CA GLU A 124 -20.41 25.61 -34.90
C GLU A 124 -18.99 26.08 -35.24
N PHE A 125 -18.23 25.27 -35.99
CA PHE A 125 -16.84 25.58 -36.32
C PHE A 125 -16.68 26.44 -37.59
N GLU A 126 -17.69 26.49 -38.45
CA GLU A 126 -17.70 27.33 -39.67
C GLU A 126 -17.62 28.83 -39.34
N ALA A 127 -18.00 29.22 -38.12
CA ALA A 127 -17.83 30.59 -37.62
C ALA A 127 -16.37 31.06 -37.57
N TYR A 128 -15.40 30.13 -37.48
CA TYR A 128 -13.97 30.45 -37.38
C TYR A 128 -13.25 30.37 -38.73
N GLY A 129 -13.89 29.83 -39.76
CA GLY A 129 -13.32 29.70 -41.10
C GLY A 129 -13.98 28.61 -41.94
N PRO A 130 -13.71 28.59 -43.26
CA PRO A 130 -14.24 27.55 -44.14
C PRO A 130 -13.65 26.18 -43.76
N ILE A 131 -14.50 25.16 -43.69
CA ILE A 131 -14.09 23.79 -43.33
C ILE A 131 -13.98 22.95 -44.60
N LYS A 132 -12.82 22.32 -44.83
CA LYS A 132 -12.58 21.41 -45.97
C LYS A 132 -13.16 20.03 -45.73
N GLN A 133 -12.89 19.43 -44.58
CA GLN A 133 -13.28 18.05 -44.28
C GLN A 133 -13.53 17.87 -42.79
N VAL A 134 -14.48 16.99 -42.49
CA VAL A 134 -14.78 16.46 -41.17
C VAL A 134 -14.49 14.96 -41.16
N CYS A 135 -13.83 14.46 -40.13
CA CYS A 135 -13.72 13.02 -39.90
C CYS A 135 -14.03 12.71 -38.44
N ILE A 136 -15.19 12.08 -38.19
CA ILE A 136 -15.56 11.57 -36.86
C ILE A 136 -15.00 10.16 -36.73
N SER A 137 -14.07 9.98 -35.80
CA SER A 137 -13.50 8.68 -35.51
C SER A 137 -14.35 7.97 -34.44
N GLU A 138 -15.04 6.91 -34.86
CA GLU A 138 -15.80 6.04 -33.98
C GLU A 138 -15.02 4.76 -33.68
N ARG A 139 -14.75 4.49 -32.39
CA ARG A 139 -14.15 3.22 -31.98
C ARG A 139 -15.25 2.15 -31.89
N SER A 140 -15.37 1.29 -32.90
CA SER A 140 -16.33 0.18 -32.94
C SER A 140 -15.81 -1.08 -32.21
N LEU A 141 -15.62 -0.99 -30.89
CA LEU A 141 -15.33 -2.18 -30.08
C LEU A 141 -16.25 -2.18 -28.86
N THR A 142 -17.30 -2.99 -28.94
CA THR A 142 -18.13 -3.56 -27.85
C THR A 142 -17.98 -2.93 -26.46
N GLY A 143 -19.03 -2.24 -26.00
CA GLY A 143 -19.32 -2.03 -24.57
C GLY A 143 -18.59 -0.88 -23.88
N SER A 144 -19.20 0.30 -23.94
CA SER A 144 -19.20 1.34 -22.88
C SER A 144 -18.13 2.42 -22.80
N VAL A 145 -17.23 2.60 -23.75
CA VAL A 145 -16.61 3.93 -23.97
C VAL A 145 -16.38 4.17 -25.45
N ARG A 146 -17.40 4.74 -26.09
CA ARG A 146 -17.18 5.43 -27.36
C ARG A 146 -16.38 6.70 -27.03
N SER A 147 -15.46 7.11 -27.87
CA SER A 147 -14.79 8.40 -27.71
C SER A 147 -14.91 9.11 -29.04
N HIS A 148 -15.88 10.02 -29.16
CA HIS A 148 -15.95 10.86 -30.35
C HIS A 148 -14.83 11.88 -30.27
N HIS A 149 -13.85 11.65 -31.12
CA HIS A 149 -12.87 12.65 -31.49
C HIS A 149 -13.07 12.95 -32.96
N VAL A 150 -12.86 14.20 -33.31
CA VAL A 150 -13.13 14.66 -34.65
C VAL A 150 -11.97 15.51 -35.11
N LEU A 151 -11.47 15.15 -36.29
CA LEU A 151 -10.44 15.88 -37.00
C LEU A 151 -11.15 16.73 -38.05
N PHE A 152 -10.89 18.03 -38.02
CA PHE A 152 -11.40 18.93 -39.05
C PHE A 152 -10.27 19.72 -39.67
N ALA A 153 -10.22 19.72 -41.00
CA ALA A 153 -9.29 20.52 -41.76
C ALA A 153 -9.93 21.87 -42.13
N ILE A 154 -9.26 22.97 -41.78
CA ILE A 154 -9.59 24.36 -42.17
C ILE A 154 -8.86 24.70 -43.48
#